data_AF-A0A949H4H8-F1
#
_entry.id   AF-A0A949H4H8-F1
#
_cell.length_a   1.000
_cell.length_b   1.000
_cell.length_c   1.000
_cell.angle_alpha   90.00
_cell.angle_beta   90.00
_cell.angle_gamma   90.00
#
_symmetry.space_group_name_H-M   'P 1'
#
loop_
_entity.id
_entity.type
_entity.pdbx_description
1 polymer ?
#
loop_
_entity_poly.entity_id
_entity_poly.type
_entity_poly.pdbx_seq_one_letter_code
_entity_poly.pdbx_strand_id
1 'polypeptide(L)'
;MTTPPNSGPAESLRVTTGPLPASAKRYAAIRISSGPYSEDIRAPYREISLHPSSGEPPVRVYDTSGPYTDPDTQIDVHAGLAPIRSSWLTARGDTISYEGRAIRPEDNGRAPDKRLVPEFPMRRPPLQGKSGRPVTQLEYARAGIITSEMAYVAARENLGREQRLSEAAERLADGEAFGAAIPEIITPEFVRSEIALGRAIIPANINHPELEPMIIGRNFLVKINANIGNSAVTSSVEEEIEKMVWAIRWGADTVMDLSTGRNIHNIRDWIIRNAPVPIGTVPIYQALEKVGGDPDRLDWEVYRDTLIEQCEQGVDYFTIHAGVRLSYIHLTARRVTGIVSRGGSIMARWMLSKHRESFLYERFDEICDIMRRYDVSFSLGDGL
;
A
#
# COMPACT_ATOMS: atom_id res chain seq x y z
N MET A 1 -21.23 -46.46 -13.28
CA MET A 1 -19.89 -46.16 -12.74
C MET A 1 -19.54 -44.75 -13.15
N THR A 2 -19.81 -43.79 -12.27
CA THR A 2 -19.48 -42.38 -12.47
C THR A 2 -18.00 -42.19 -12.17
N THR A 3 -17.25 -41.78 -13.18
CA THR A 3 -15.86 -41.35 -13.08
C THR A 3 -15.75 -40.23 -12.04
N PRO A 4 -14.79 -40.29 -11.10
CA PRO A 4 -14.59 -39.20 -10.15
C PRO A 4 -14.15 -37.93 -10.90
N PRO A 5 -14.49 -36.73 -10.39
CA PRO A 5 -13.95 -35.49 -10.96
C PRO A 5 -12.44 -35.53 -10.85
N ASN A 6 -11.80 -35.26 -11.99
CA ASN A 6 -10.37 -35.23 -12.17
C ASN A 6 -9.77 -34.13 -11.26
N SER A 7 -9.24 -34.51 -10.09
CA SER A 7 -8.38 -33.64 -9.28
C SER A 7 -7.00 -33.63 -9.93
N GLY A 8 -6.88 -32.90 -11.04
CA GLY A 8 -5.57 -32.53 -11.58
C GLY A 8 -4.80 -31.69 -10.54
N PRO A 9 -3.46 -31.68 -10.57
CA PRO A 9 -2.69 -30.70 -9.81
C PRO A 9 -3.22 -29.30 -10.18
N ALA A 10 -3.50 -28.46 -9.18
CA ALA A 10 -3.86 -27.06 -9.43
C ALA A 10 -2.84 -26.48 -10.42
N GLU A 11 -3.31 -26.01 -11.58
CA GLU A 11 -2.42 -25.31 -12.51
C GLU A 11 -1.73 -24.20 -11.72
N SER A 12 -0.39 -24.18 -11.75
CA SER A 12 0.38 -23.14 -11.08
C SER A 12 -0.11 -21.80 -11.61
N LEU A 13 -0.68 -20.96 -10.74
CA LEU A 13 -1.01 -19.58 -11.09
C LEU A 13 0.27 -18.89 -11.62
N ARG A 14 0.25 -18.40 -12.86
CA ARG A 14 1.43 -17.79 -13.50
C ARG A 14 1.21 -16.30 -13.69
N VAL A 15 2.18 -15.53 -13.23
CA VAL A 15 2.25 -14.09 -13.43
C VAL A 15 3.46 -13.71 -14.28
N THR A 16 3.44 -12.52 -14.87
CA THR A 16 4.56 -11.99 -15.64
C THR A 16 5.80 -11.86 -14.77
N THR A 17 6.86 -12.57 -15.12
CA THR A 17 8.16 -12.50 -14.43
C THR A 17 9.31 -12.28 -15.42
N GLY A 18 10.50 -12.09 -14.86
CA GLY A 18 11.75 -12.00 -15.59
C GLY A 18 12.22 -10.55 -15.83
N PRO A 19 13.51 -10.36 -16.12
CA PRO A 19 14.11 -9.05 -16.25
C PRO A 19 13.41 -8.17 -17.31
N LEU A 20 13.46 -6.86 -17.10
CA LEU A 20 13.05 -5.89 -18.12
C LEU A 20 14.11 -5.81 -19.23
N PRO A 21 13.72 -5.62 -20.51
CA PRO A 21 14.66 -5.60 -21.63
C PRO A 21 15.84 -4.64 -21.41
N ALA A 22 17.05 -5.12 -21.75
CA ALA A 22 18.31 -4.37 -21.63
C ALA A 22 18.60 -3.80 -20.23
N SER A 23 17.97 -4.34 -19.18
CA SER A 23 18.19 -3.90 -17.81
C SER A 23 18.38 -5.05 -16.84
N ALA A 24 19.00 -4.76 -15.71
CA ALA A 24 19.23 -5.72 -14.66
C ALA A 24 18.85 -5.14 -13.29
N LYS A 25 18.15 -5.92 -12.47
CA LYS A 25 17.88 -5.59 -11.06
C LYS A 25 19.21 -5.51 -10.31
N ARG A 26 19.34 -4.48 -9.48
CA ARG A 26 20.48 -4.24 -8.59
C ARG A 26 19.97 -3.71 -7.26
N TYR A 27 20.86 -3.72 -6.27
CA TYR A 27 20.52 -3.35 -4.91
C TYR A 27 21.56 -2.41 -4.34
N ALA A 28 21.12 -1.29 -3.78
CA ALA A 28 21.96 -0.37 -3.04
C ALA A 28 22.06 -0.90 -1.60
N ALA A 29 23.27 -1.25 -1.17
CA ALA A 29 23.52 -1.63 0.21
C ALA A 29 23.42 -0.38 1.11
N ILE A 30 22.65 -0.48 2.19
CA ILE A 30 22.44 0.59 3.14
C ILE A 30 23.28 0.30 4.37
N ARG A 31 24.19 1.22 4.71
CA ARG A 31 24.92 1.16 5.98
C ARG A 31 24.26 2.10 6.98
N ILE A 32 23.51 1.55 7.92
CA ILE A 32 23.07 2.30 9.09
C ILE A 32 24.25 2.32 10.08
N SER A 33 24.85 3.49 10.28
CA SER A 33 26.08 3.66 11.09
C SER A 33 25.85 3.58 12.60
N SER A 34 24.59 3.52 13.08
CA SER A 34 24.27 3.37 14.50
C SER A 34 22.83 2.87 14.73
N GLY A 35 22.61 2.10 15.81
CA GLY A 35 21.31 1.58 16.22
C GLY A 35 21.14 0.06 16.04
N PRO A 36 20.01 -0.53 16.49
CA PRO A 36 19.76 -1.98 16.42
C PRO A 36 19.52 -2.51 14.98
N TYR A 37 19.60 -1.65 13.98
CA TYR A 37 19.23 -1.92 12.58
C TYR A 37 20.45 -2.32 11.72
N SER A 38 21.38 -3.08 12.28
CA SER A 38 22.67 -3.45 11.65
C SER A 38 22.56 -4.52 10.55
N GLU A 39 21.41 -4.65 9.89
CA GLU A 39 21.20 -5.62 8.81
C GLU A 39 21.62 -5.05 7.45
N ASP A 40 21.96 -5.94 6.52
CA ASP A 40 22.17 -5.64 5.10
C ASP A 40 20.83 -5.25 4.45
N ILE A 41 20.34 -4.04 4.74
CA ILE A 41 19.15 -3.50 4.05
C ILE A 41 19.56 -3.16 2.61
N ARG A 42 18.74 -3.60 1.65
CA ARG A 42 19.00 -3.51 0.21
C ARG A 42 17.84 -2.82 -0.49
N ALA A 43 18.04 -1.60 -0.97
CA ALA A 43 17.04 -0.87 -1.75
C ALA A 43 17.20 -1.18 -3.26
N PRO A 44 16.15 -1.64 -3.95
CA PRO A 44 16.24 -2.03 -5.35
C PRO A 44 16.28 -0.81 -6.27
N TYR A 45 17.02 -0.98 -7.36
CA TYR A 45 16.97 -0.15 -8.54
C TYR A 45 17.25 -1.05 -9.76
N ARG A 46 17.13 -0.52 -10.97
CA ARG A 46 17.60 -1.24 -12.16
C ARG A 46 18.62 -0.42 -12.93
N GLU A 47 19.59 -1.10 -13.51
CA GLU A 47 20.60 -0.50 -14.38
C GLU A 47 20.26 -0.81 -15.83
N ILE A 48 20.28 0.20 -16.69
CA ILE A 48 20.13 0.08 -18.13
C ILE A 48 21.52 0.18 -18.75
N SER A 49 21.94 -0.88 -19.42
CA SER A 49 23.22 -0.91 -20.13
C SER A 49 23.15 -0.03 -21.37
N LEU A 50 24.13 0.85 -21.54
CA LEU A 50 24.31 1.63 -22.77
C LEU A 50 25.24 0.89 -23.74
N HIS A 51 25.23 1.29 -25.00
CA HIS A 51 26.13 0.69 -26.00
C HIS A 51 27.59 0.95 -25.59
N PRO A 52 28.51 -0.05 -25.64
CA PRO A 52 29.89 0.12 -25.17
C PRO A 52 30.65 1.27 -25.83
N SER A 53 30.31 1.64 -27.07
CA SER A 53 30.94 2.77 -27.77
C SER A 53 30.59 4.15 -27.20
N SER A 54 29.59 4.26 -26.32
CA SER A 54 29.28 5.52 -25.63
C SER A 54 30.37 5.89 -24.61
N GLY A 55 31.05 4.89 -24.03
CA GLY A 55 31.96 5.11 -22.89
C GLY A 55 31.25 5.54 -21.61
N GLU A 56 29.92 5.51 -21.56
CA GLU A 56 29.12 5.94 -20.42
C GLU A 56 28.80 4.77 -19.47
N PRO A 57 28.71 5.03 -18.14
CA PRO A 57 28.26 4.02 -17.19
C PRO A 57 26.77 3.68 -17.38
N PRO A 58 26.31 2.51 -16.91
CA PRO A 58 24.89 2.17 -16.94
C PRO A 58 24.01 3.20 -16.22
N VAL A 59 22.83 3.48 -16.79
CA VAL A 59 21.87 4.42 -16.20
C VAL A 59 21.08 3.72 -15.11
N ARG A 60 21.14 4.27 -13.89
CA ARG A 60 20.30 3.83 -12.76
C ARG A 60 18.93 4.48 -12.84
N VAL A 61 17.89 3.68 -12.68
CA VAL A 61 16.51 4.18 -12.60
C VAL A 61 15.77 3.51 -11.45
N TYR A 62 14.77 4.22 -10.94
CA TYR A 62 13.87 3.71 -9.91
C TYR A 62 13.16 2.46 -10.41
N ASP A 63 12.96 1.50 -9.52
CA ASP A 63 12.34 0.22 -9.85
C ASP A 63 11.35 -0.23 -8.77
N THR A 64 10.09 -0.29 -9.18
CA THR A 64 8.93 -0.69 -8.36
C THR A 64 8.51 -2.14 -8.59
N SER A 65 9.13 -2.82 -9.57
CA SER A 65 8.69 -4.14 -10.01
C SER A 65 8.93 -5.26 -9.00
N GLY A 66 9.61 -4.96 -7.88
CA GLY A 66 9.91 -5.89 -6.81
C GLY A 66 10.63 -7.15 -7.29
N PRO A 67 10.48 -8.28 -6.59
CA PRO A 67 11.19 -9.51 -6.91
C PRO A 67 10.81 -10.14 -8.26
N TYR A 68 9.72 -9.71 -8.90
CA TYR A 68 9.24 -10.28 -10.18
C TYR A 68 10.19 -10.10 -11.36
N THR A 69 11.08 -9.08 -11.32
CA THR A 69 12.11 -8.84 -12.35
C THR A 69 13.50 -9.26 -11.91
N ASP A 70 13.65 -9.81 -10.71
CA ASP A 70 14.92 -10.32 -10.21
C ASP A 70 15.12 -11.77 -10.70
N PRO A 71 16.12 -12.03 -11.57
CA PRO A 71 16.36 -13.39 -12.07
C PRO A 71 16.82 -14.37 -10.98
N ASP A 72 17.29 -13.87 -9.83
CA ASP A 72 17.76 -14.69 -8.72
C ASP A 72 16.61 -15.05 -7.74
N THR A 73 15.39 -14.56 -7.98
CA THR A 73 14.21 -14.86 -7.16
C THR A 73 13.26 -15.82 -7.87
N GLN A 74 12.89 -16.91 -7.19
CA GLN A 74 11.80 -17.79 -7.62
C GLN A 74 10.47 -17.27 -7.08
N ILE A 75 9.53 -17.00 -7.99
CA ILE A 75 8.18 -16.53 -7.64
C ILE A 75 7.24 -17.73 -7.48
N ASP A 76 6.59 -17.82 -6.32
CA ASP A 76 5.45 -18.70 -6.05
C ASP A 76 4.33 -17.89 -5.42
N VAL A 77 3.27 -17.65 -6.20
CA VAL A 77 2.15 -16.81 -5.74
C VAL A 77 1.32 -17.46 -4.63
N HIS A 78 1.43 -18.78 -4.43
CA HIS A 78 0.80 -19.49 -3.31
C HIS A 78 1.61 -19.35 -2.02
N ALA A 79 2.93 -19.18 -2.12
CA ALA A 79 3.79 -18.89 -0.97
C ALA A 79 3.76 -17.39 -0.59
N GLY A 80 3.49 -16.52 -1.56
CA GLY A 80 3.64 -15.08 -1.43
C GLY A 80 5.09 -14.62 -1.52
N LEU A 81 5.32 -13.32 -1.46
CA LEU A 81 6.67 -12.76 -1.49
C LEU A 81 7.41 -12.95 -0.15
N ALA A 82 8.73 -12.87 -0.21
CA ALA A 82 9.57 -12.90 0.98
C ALA A 82 9.22 -11.71 1.90
N PRO A 83 8.97 -11.95 3.21
CA PRO A 83 8.52 -10.90 4.11
C PRO A 83 9.69 -10.10 4.69
N ILE A 84 10.38 -9.35 3.82
CA ILE A 84 11.67 -8.68 4.08
C ILE A 84 11.68 -7.74 5.29
N ARG A 85 10.53 -7.19 5.70
CA ARG A 85 10.44 -6.28 6.86
C ARG A 85 10.27 -7.00 8.20
N SER A 86 10.08 -8.32 8.21
CA SER A 86 9.76 -9.07 9.43
C SER A 86 10.85 -8.96 10.50
N SER A 87 12.12 -9.02 10.10
CA SER A 87 13.25 -8.84 11.02
C SER A 87 13.26 -7.44 11.62
N TRP A 88 12.95 -6.40 10.83
CA TRP A 88 12.93 -5.00 11.28
C TRP A 88 11.83 -4.74 12.30
N LEU A 89 10.65 -5.32 12.07
CA LEU A 89 9.51 -5.23 13.00
C LEU A 89 9.82 -5.97 14.31
N THR A 90 10.43 -7.16 14.21
CA THR A 90 10.86 -7.95 15.38
C THR A 90 11.92 -7.21 16.19
N ALA A 91 12.94 -6.66 15.52
CA ALA A 91 14.04 -5.93 16.15
C ALA A 91 13.60 -4.64 16.83
N ARG A 92 12.58 -3.94 16.30
CA ARG A 92 11.95 -2.79 16.98
C ARG A 92 11.34 -3.18 18.33
N GLY A 93 10.69 -4.35 18.38
CA GLY A 93 10.09 -4.86 19.62
C GLY A 93 8.88 -4.07 20.12
N ASP A 94 8.28 -3.22 19.29
CA ASP A 94 7.13 -2.37 19.64
C ASP A 94 5.77 -2.97 19.22
N THR A 95 5.75 -4.18 18.66
CA THR A 95 4.53 -4.90 18.25
C THR A 95 4.31 -6.17 19.06
N ILE A 96 3.06 -6.64 19.12
CA ILE A 96 2.65 -7.93 19.68
C ILE A 96 1.79 -8.69 18.67
N SER A 97 1.94 -10.01 18.65
CA SER A 97 1.06 -10.90 17.92
C SER A 97 -0.20 -11.21 18.75
N TYR A 98 -1.34 -11.36 18.08
CA TYR A 98 -2.61 -11.76 18.68
C TYR A 98 -3.44 -12.59 17.68
N GLU A 99 -4.57 -13.14 18.13
CA GLU A 99 -5.40 -14.06 17.32
C GLU A 99 -6.00 -13.42 16.07
N GLY A 100 -6.32 -12.13 16.13
CA GLY A 100 -7.01 -11.43 15.05
C GLY A 100 -8.52 -11.66 15.03
N ARG A 101 -9.16 -11.10 14.02
CA ARG A 101 -10.58 -11.27 13.71
C ARG A 101 -10.77 -12.49 12.80
N ALA A 102 -11.75 -13.33 13.13
CA ALA A 102 -12.18 -14.41 12.24
C ALA A 102 -12.85 -13.87 10.97
N ILE A 103 -12.56 -14.47 9.82
CA ILE A 103 -13.22 -14.18 8.54
C ILE A 103 -14.70 -14.60 8.63
N ARG A 104 -15.59 -13.71 8.22
CA ARG A 104 -17.05 -13.92 8.24
C ARG A 104 -17.60 -13.97 6.81
N PRO A 105 -18.75 -14.63 6.57
CA PRO A 105 -19.31 -14.79 5.22
C PRO A 105 -19.50 -13.47 4.47
N GLU A 106 -19.89 -12.39 5.16
CA GLU A 106 -20.09 -11.07 4.57
C GLU A 106 -18.80 -10.41 4.04
N ASP A 107 -17.62 -10.80 4.52
CA ASP A 107 -16.34 -10.24 4.06
C ASP A 107 -16.07 -10.59 2.60
N ASN A 108 -16.64 -11.72 2.16
CA ASN A 108 -16.62 -12.22 0.80
C ASN A 108 -17.99 -12.06 0.10
N GLY A 109 -18.85 -11.17 0.60
CA GLY A 109 -20.16 -10.88 0.00
C GLY A 109 -21.12 -12.09 0.03
N ARG A 110 -20.96 -12.98 1.03
CA ARG A 110 -21.72 -14.23 1.21
C ARG A 110 -21.66 -15.11 -0.05
N ALA A 111 -20.50 -15.20 -0.69
CA ALA A 111 -20.30 -16.05 -1.85
C ALA A 111 -20.59 -17.52 -1.49
N PRO A 112 -21.34 -18.26 -2.33
CA PRO A 112 -21.58 -19.68 -2.10
C PRO A 112 -20.28 -20.47 -2.32
N ASP A 113 -20.09 -21.58 -1.60
CA ASP A 113 -18.85 -22.38 -1.57
C ASP A 113 -18.24 -22.65 -2.95
N LYS A 114 -19.06 -22.96 -3.96
CA LYS A 114 -18.60 -23.23 -5.34
C LYS A 114 -17.96 -22.03 -6.05
N ARG A 115 -18.18 -20.81 -5.57
CA ARG A 115 -17.66 -19.55 -6.12
C ARG A 115 -16.87 -18.75 -5.08
N LEU A 116 -16.67 -19.30 -3.89
CA LEU A 116 -15.83 -18.71 -2.87
C LEU A 116 -14.38 -18.86 -3.31
N VAL A 117 -13.68 -17.75 -3.42
CA VAL A 117 -12.23 -17.78 -3.67
C VAL A 117 -11.55 -18.44 -2.47
N PRO A 118 -10.60 -19.36 -2.65
CA PRO A 118 -9.88 -19.94 -1.52
C PRO A 118 -9.13 -18.85 -0.76
N GLU A 119 -9.09 -18.99 0.56
CA GLU A 119 -8.23 -18.15 1.38
C GLU A 119 -6.75 -18.35 1.02
N PHE A 120 -5.94 -17.32 1.23
CA PHE A 120 -4.51 -17.44 1.03
C PHE A 120 -3.92 -18.48 2.01
N PRO A 121 -3.10 -19.43 1.53
CA PRO A 121 -2.74 -20.62 2.32
C PRO A 121 -1.78 -20.30 3.47
N MET A 122 -0.91 -19.29 3.33
CA MET A 122 0.08 -18.94 4.35
C MET A 122 -0.48 -17.88 5.32
N ARG A 123 -1.21 -18.34 6.34
CA ARG A 123 -1.74 -17.46 7.39
C ARG A 123 -0.65 -17.09 8.40
N ARG A 124 -0.59 -15.81 8.77
CA ARG A 124 0.26 -15.31 9.86
C ARG A 124 -0.64 -14.65 10.91
N PRO A 125 -0.42 -14.88 12.21
CA PRO A 125 -1.12 -14.13 13.24
C PRO A 125 -0.87 -12.63 13.06
N PRO A 126 -1.90 -11.77 13.09
CA PRO A 126 -1.70 -10.34 12.94
C PRO A 126 -0.90 -9.76 14.09
N LEU A 127 -0.19 -8.68 13.78
CA LEU A 127 0.51 -7.83 14.71
C LEU A 127 -0.36 -6.60 15.02
N GLN A 128 -0.24 -6.10 16.24
CA GLN A 128 -0.68 -4.76 16.63
C GLN A 128 0.40 -4.09 17.48
N GLY A 129 0.41 -2.76 17.51
CA GLY A 129 1.31 -1.98 18.35
C GLY A 129 1.10 -2.21 19.85
N LYS A 130 2.19 -2.19 20.62
CA LYS A 130 2.16 -2.21 22.08
C LYS A 130 1.63 -0.90 22.64
N SER A 131 0.80 -1.00 23.68
CA SER A 131 0.32 0.20 24.38
C SER A 131 1.48 1.04 24.93
N GLY A 132 1.40 2.36 24.76
CA GLY A 132 2.41 3.31 25.22
C GLY A 132 3.73 3.32 24.42
N ARG A 133 3.83 2.58 23.31
CA ARG A 133 4.98 2.61 22.40
C ARG A 133 4.63 3.33 21.08
N PRO A 134 5.61 3.97 20.43
CA PRO A 134 5.45 4.40 19.04
C PRO A 134 5.13 3.19 18.16
N VAL A 135 4.26 3.37 17.17
CA VAL A 135 3.91 2.32 16.20
C VAL A 135 4.09 2.86 14.79
N THR A 136 3.68 4.11 14.58
CA THR A 136 3.66 4.73 13.26
C THR A 136 4.99 5.39 12.92
N GLN A 137 5.32 5.48 11.63
CA GLN A 137 6.51 6.23 11.17
C GLN A 137 6.48 7.69 11.65
N LEU A 138 5.30 8.31 11.76
CA LEU A 138 5.12 9.66 12.29
C LEU A 138 5.53 9.77 13.77
N GLU A 139 5.15 8.80 14.60
CA GLU A 139 5.51 8.77 16.01
C GLU A 139 7.01 8.55 16.20
N TYR A 140 7.61 7.60 15.47
CA TYR A 140 9.07 7.40 15.48
C TYR A 140 9.79 8.68 15.06
N ALA A 141 9.35 9.30 13.95
CA ALA A 141 9.95 10.51 13.44
C ALA A 141 9.92 11.64 14.47
N ARG A 142 8.77 11.88 15.11
CA ARG A 142 8.62 12.92 16.16
C ARG A 142 9.38 12.58 17.44
N ALA A 143 9.63 11.30 17.71
CA ALA A 143 10.50 10.86 18.79
C ALA A 143 12.00 10.96 18.46
N GLY A 144 12.37 11.44 17.26
CA GLY A 144 13.77 11.55 16.84
C GLY A 144 14.39 10.22 16.41
N ILE A 145 13.58 9.20 16.15
CA ILE A 145 14.02 7.84 15.80
C ILE A 145 14.01 7.69 14.28
N ILE A 146 15.14 7.22 13.73
CA ILE A 146 15.26 6.80 12.33
C ILE A 146 15.01 5.29 12.28
N THR A 147 13.98 4.87 11.55
CA THR A 147 13.63 3.46 11.36
C THR A 147 14.36 2.85 10.17
N SER A 148 14.32 1.51 10.05
CA SER A 148 14.78 0.79 8.85
C SER A 148 14.07 1.29 7.59
N GLU A 149 12.77 1.59 7.65
CA GLU A 149 12.03 2.14 6.50
C GLU A 149 12.53 3.52 6.10
N MET A 150 12.83 4.41 7.05
CA MET A 150 13.37 5.74 6.74
C MET A 150 14.75 5.66 6.07
N ALA A 151 15.61 4.74 6.53
CA ALA A 151 16.90 4.49 5.90
C ALA A 151 16.74 3.86 4.51
N TYR A 152 15.79 2.94 4.34
CA TYR A 152 15.47 2.29 3.07
C TYR A 152 15.09 3.31 2.00
N VAL A 153 14.11 4.17 2.29
CA VAL A 153 13.62 5.16 1.31
C VAL A 153 14.65 6.23 1.01
N ALA A 154 15.50 6.62 1.96
CA ALA A 154 16.59 7.56 1.71
C ALA A 154 17.55 7.03 0.63
N ALA A 155 17.96 5.76 0.73
CA ALA A 155 18.79 5.13 -0.29
C ALA A 155 18.07 4.95 -1.63
N ARG A 156 16.79 4.56 -1.58
CA ARG A 156 15.96 4.36 -2.78
C ARG A 156 15.77 5.66 -3.58
N GLU A 157 15.60 6.79 -2.89
CA GLU A 157 15.43 8.12 -3.52
C GLU A 157 16.73 8.71 -4.10
N ASN A 158 17.90 8.24 -3.63
CA ASN A 158 19.16 8.73 -4.14
C ASN A 158 19.48 8.17 -5.53
N LEU A 159 19.15 6.93 -5.90
CA LEU A 159 19.40 6.36 -7.25
C LEU A 159 20.82 6.59 -7.82
N GLY A 160 21.84 6.80 -6.97
CA GLY A 160 23.19 7.19 -7.40
C GLY A 160 23.50 8.70 -7.41
N ARG A 161 22.66 9.56 -6.80
CA ARG A 161 22.89 11.00 -6.56
C ARG A 161 24.29 11.30 -6.02
N GLU A 162 24.84 10.41 -5.18
CA GLU A 162 26.21 10.52 -4.65
C GLU A 162 27.28 10.65 -5.75
N GLN A 163 27.12 9.96 -6.88
CA GLN A 163 28.08 9.99 -8.00
C GLN A 163 27.99 11.28 -8.82
N ARG A 164 26.91 12.06 -8.65
CA ARG A 164 26.64 13.31 -9.37
C ARG A 164 26.57 14.50 -8.42
N LEU A 165 27.06 14.34 -7.18
CA LEU A 165 26.97 15.36 -6.14
C LEU A 165 27.61 16.69 -6.55
N SER A 166 28.73 16.64 -7.26
CA SER A 166 29.43 17.84 -7.74
C SER A 166 28.59 18.72 -8.67
N GLU A 167 27.57 18.16 -9.33
CA GLU A 167 26.67 18.86 -10.25
C GLU A 167 25.25 19.02 -9.68
N ALA A 168 24.99 18.56 -8.45
CA ALA A 168 23.64 18.51 -7.90
C ALA A 168 23.04 19.92 -7.71
N ALA A 169 23.83 20.87 -7.19
CA ALA A 169 23.42 22.25 -7.00
C ALA A 169 23.01 22.92 -8.33
N GLU A 170 23.82 22.75 -9.38
CA GLU A 170 23.54 23.32 -10.70
C GLU A 170 22.28 22.71 -11.32
N ARG A 171 22.11 21.38 -11.25
CA ARG A 171 20.90 20.71 -11.74
C ARG A 171 19.62 21.12 -11.00
N LEU A 172 19.71 21.32 -9.69
CA LEU A 172 18.56 21.78 -8.90
C LEU A 172 18.20 23.24 -9.24
N ALA A 173 19.21 24.06 -9.56
CA ALA A 173 19.01 25.43 -10.02
C ALA A 173 18.47 25.50 -11.46
N ASP A 174 18.71 24.47 -12.28
CA ASP A 174 18.14 24.29 -13.62
C ASP A 174 16.69 23.74 -13.56
N GLY A 175 15.86 24.40 -12.76
CA GLY A 175 14.46 24.05 -12.55
C GLY A 175 13.77 25.02 -11.59
N GLU A 176 12.44 24.95 -11.54
CA GLU A 176 11.63 25.73 -10.60
C GLU A 176 10.79 24.76 -9.74
N ALA A 177 11.02 24.79 -8.42
CA ALA A 177 10.37 23.89 -7.46
C ALA A 177 9.23 24.58 -6.68
N PHE A 178 8.96 25.85 -6.96
CA PHE A 178 7.99 26.73 -6.31
C PHE A 178 8.17 26.78 -4.78
N GLY A 179 9.42 26.88 -4.33
CA GLY A 179 9.78 26.91 -2.90
C GLY A 179 9.78 25.54 -2.21
N ALA A 180 9.88 24.43 -2.94
CA ALA A 180 10.17 23.13 -2.34
C ALA A 180 11.61 23.09 -1.78
N ALA A 181 11.84 22.23 -0.78
CA ALA A 181 13.13 22.05 -0.12
C ALA A 181 13.75 20.70 -0.51
N ILE A 182 14.01 20.52 -1.81
CA ILE A 182 14.62 19.30 -2.35
C ILE A 182 16.13 19.36 -2.11
N PRO A 183 16.73 18.44 -1.32
CA PRO A 183 18.16 18.47 -1.06
C PRO A 183 18.93 17.74 -2.17
N GLU A 184 20.22 18.07 -2.28
CA GLU A 184 21.16 17.41 -3.20
C GLU A 184 21.27 15.90 -2.93
N ILE A 185 21.22 15.50 -1.65
CA ILE A 185 21.21 14.11 -1.19
C ILE A 185 20.06 13.93 -0.21
N ILE A 186 19.33 12.83 -0.37
CA ILE A 186 18.33 12.39 0.61
C ILE A 186 19.04 11.60 1.70
N THR A 187 19.05 12.11 2.93
CA THR A 187 19.57 11.39 4.10
C THR A 187 18.44 10.77 4.92
N PRO A 188 18.69 9.72 5.72
CA PRO A 188 17.68 9.17 6.63
C PRO A 188 17.15 10.21 7.63
N GLU A 189 17.99 11.15 8.06
CA GLU A 189 17.59 12.25 8.93
C GLU A 189 16.68 13.26 8.20
N PHE A 190 16.96 13.58 6.93
CA PHE A 190 16.06 14.41 6.13
C PHE A 190 14.68 13.74 5.99
N VAL A 191 14.65 12.45 5.67
CA VAL A 191 13.42 11.64 5.62
C VAL A 191 12.65 11.71 6.94
N ARG A 192 13.32 11.46 8.07
CA ARG A 192 12.73 11.56 9.41
C ARG A 192 12.14 12.95 9.65
N SER A 193 12.87 14.01 9.29
CA SER A 193 12.44 15.39 9.49
C SER A 193 11.16 15.73 8.68
N GLU A 194 11.09 15.28 7.42
CA GLU A 194 9.92 15.50 6.56
C GLU A 194 8.67 14.78 7.08
N ILE A 195 8.86 13.57 7.60
CA ILE A 195 7.78 12.79 8.24
C ILE A 195 7.35 13.47 9.54
N ALA A 196 8.28 13.90 10.40
CA ALA A 196 7.95 14.55 11.68
C ALA A 196 7.12 15.82 11.51
N LEU A 197 7.40 16.59 10.44
CA LEU A 197 6.66 17.78 10.02
C LEU A 197 5.33 17.46 9.32
N GLY A 198 5.05 16.20 9.00
CA GLY A 198 3.86 15.79 8.26
C GLY A 198 3.86 16.21 6.79
N ARG A 199 5.03 16.46 6.19
CA ARG A 199 5.19 16.81 4.76
C ARG A 199 5.49 15.60 3.87
N ALA A 200 5.78 14.46 4.47
CA ALA A 200 5.96 13.20 3.80
C ALA A 200 5.44 12.03 4.65
N ILE A 201 5.12 10.92 4.00
CA ILE A 201 4.67 9.67 4.63
C ILE A 201 5.37 8.46 4.03
N ILE A 202 5.48 7.40 4.83
CA ILE A 202 5.86 6.06 4.38
C ILE A 202 4.67 5.14 4.73
N PRO A 203 3.80 4.79 3.78
CA PRO A 203 2.67 3.89 4.03
C PRO A 203 3.20 2.47 4.18
N ALA A 204 3.26 1.97 5.42
CA ALA A 204 3.98 0.73 5.73
C ALA A 204 3.37 -0.03 6.91
N ASN A 205 2.15 -0.54 6.72
CA ASN A 205 1.44 -1.28 7.74
C ASN A 205 2.31 -2.42 8.29
N ILE A 206 2.31 -2.61 9.61
CA ILE A 206 3.10 -3.65 10.29
C ILE A 206 2.73 -5.08 9.86
N ASN A 207 1.54 -5.27 9.29
CA ASN A 207 1.06 -6.54 8.74
C ASN A 207 1.34 -6.71 7.24
N HIS A 208 2.09 -5.81 6.63
CA HIS A 208 2.58 -5.93 5.25
C HIS A 208 4.10 -6.11 5.20
N PRO A 209 4.64 -7.24 5.66
CA PRO A 209 6.08 -7.42 5.75
C PRO A 209 6.76 -7.69 4.39
N GLU A 210 6.01 -8.00 3.34
CA GLU A 210 6.49 -8.16 1.96
C GLU A 210 6.90 -6.84 1.29
N LEU A 211 6.42 -5.71 1.83
CA LEU A 211 6.62 -4.38 1.29
C LEU A 211 8.11 -3.98 1.16
N GLU A 212 8.49 -3.48 0.00
CA GLU A 212 9.67 -2.65 -0.23
C GLU A 212 9.31 -1.18 0.03
N PRO A 213 9.78 -0.55 1.13
CA PRO A 213 9.33 0.78 1.51
C PRO A 213 9.55 1.85 0.42
N MET A 214 8.63 2.81 0.38
CA MET A 214 8.70 3.99 -0.48
C MET A 214 8.19 5.21 0.28
N ILE A 215 8.53 6.42 -0.19
CA ILE A 215 8.14 7.67 0.45
C ILE A 215 7.33 8.56 -0.51
N ILE A 216 6.28 9.18 0.03
CA ILE A 216 5.42 10.13 -0.66
C ILE A 216 5.58 11.49 0.01
N GLY A 217 6.03 12.50 -0.75
CA GLY A 217 6.16 13.86 -0.26
C GLY A 217 6.70 14.79 -1.34
N ARG A 218 6.47 16.10 -1.18
CA ARG A 218 6.82 17.12 -2.20
C ARG A 218 8.31 17.18 -2.52
N ASN A 219 9.16 16.85 -1.56
CA ASN A 219 10.62 16.97 -1.69
C ASN A 219 11.31 15.68 -2.20
N PHE A 220 10.52 14.72 -2.69
CA PHE A 220 10.95 13.42 -3.18
C PHE A 220 10.52 13.24 -4.65
N LEU A 221 10.93 12.14 -5.28
CA LEU A 221 10.42 11.79 -6.62
C LEU A 221 8.89 11.73 -6.61
N VAL A 222 8.25 12.26 -7.66
CA VAL A 222 6.80 12.11 -7.83
C VAL A 222 6.46 10.63 -7.95
N LYS A 223 5.45 10.18 -7.21
CA LYS A 223 4.99 8.79 -7.17
C LYS A 223 3.67 8.65 -7.89
N ILE A 224 3.42 7.49 -8.48
CA ILE A 224 2.17 7.17 -9.20
C ILE A 224 1.47 5.96 -8.58
N ASN A 225 0.15 5.92 -8.73
CA ASN A 225 -0.70 4.83 -8.25
C ASN A 225 -1.41 4.17 -9.43
N ALA A 226 -1.57 2.84 -9.38
CA ALA A 226 -2.43 2.10 -10.29
C ALA A 226 -3.65 1.52 -9.55
N ASN A 227 -4.83 1.69 -10.13
CA ASN A 227 -6.06 1.10 -9.59
C ASN A 227 -6.30 -0.27 -10.24
N ILE A 228 -6.52 -1.28 -9.42
CA ILE A 228 -6.96 -2.62 -9.82
C ILE A 228 -8.26 -2.96 -9.08
N GLY A 229 -8.69 -4.21 -9.16
CA GLY A 229 -9.81 -4.71 -8.39
C GLY A 229 -10.78 -5.49 -9.26
N ASN A 230 -11.44 -6.44 -8.62
CA ASN A 230 -12.49 -7.21 -9.25
C ASN A 230 -13.77 -6.38 -9.43
N SER A 231 -14.62 -6.83 -10.35
CA SER A 231 -15.98 -6.33 -10.47
C SER A 231 -16.98 -7.47 -10.26
N ALA A 232 -18.24 -7.11 -10.01
CA ALA A 232 -19.34 -8.08 -9.89
C ALA A 232 -19.55 -8.96 -11.15
N VAL A 233 -18.91 -8.62 -12.27
CA VAL A 233 -19.15 -9.24 -13.58
C VAL A 233 -18.03 -10.22 -13.97
N THR A 234 -16.76 -9.92 -13.65
CA THR A 234 -15.59 -10.73 -14.05
C THR A 234 -14.38 -10.45 -13.14
N SER A 235 -13.72 -11.50 -12.62
CA SER A 235 -12.26 -11.61 -12.41
C SER A 235 -11.91 -12.89 -11.62
N SER A 236 -10.71 -13.45 -11.84
CA SER A 236 -10.11 -14.51 -11.02
C SER A 236 -9.03 -13.94 -10.08
N VAL A 237 -8.58 -14.73 -9.10
CA VAL A 237 -7.42 -14.36 -8.26
C VAL A 237 -6.18 -14.11 -9.12
N GLU A 238 -5.95 -14.97 -10.11
CA GLU A 238 -4.80 -14.86 -11.01
C GLU A 238 -4.78 -13.52 -11.75
N GLU A 239 -5.94 -13.12 -12.29
CA GLU A 239 -6.08 -11.87 -13.04
C GLU A 239 -5.82 -10.65 -12.16
N GLU A 240 -6.25 -10.65 -10.89
CA GLU A 240 -5.98 -9.53 -9.98
C GLU A 240 -4.51 -9.45 -9.56
N ILE A 241 -3.86 -10.59 -9.31
CA ILE A 241 -2.41 -10.60 -9.03
C ILE A 241 -1.65 -10.16 -10.30
N GLU A 242 -2.01 -10.66 -11.49
CA GLU A 242 -1.34 -10.27 -12.74
C GLU A 242 -1.50 -8.79 -13.03
N LYS A 243 -2.69 -8.19 -12.81
CA LYS A 243 -2.88 -6.73 -12.95
C LYS A 243 -1.93 -5.95 -12.02
N MET A 244 -1.79 -6.41 -10.77
CA MET A 244 -0.88 -5.80 -9.80
C MET A 244 0.58 -5.93 -10.29
N VAL A 245 1.03 -7.14 -10.63
CA VAL A 245 2.39 -7.42 -11.14
C VAL A 245 2.68 -6.58 -12.39
N TRP A 246 1.74 -6.53 -13.32
CA TRP A 246 1.88 -5.76 -14.55
C TRP A 246 1.99 -4.26 -14.28
N ALA A 247 1.17 -3.72 -13.37
CA ALA A 247 1.22 -2.31 -13.01
C ALA A 247 2.57 -1.92 -12.39
N ILE A 248 3.04 -2.68 -11.40
CA ILE A 248 4.31 -2.38 -10.71
C ILE A 248 5.52 -2.61 -11.63
N ARG A 249 5.42 -3.54 -12.59
CA ARG A 249 6.44 -3.77 -13.62
C ARG A 249 6.68 -2.51 -14.47
N TRP A 250 5.63 -1.73 -14.70
CA TRP A 250 5.67 -0.52 -15.53
C TRP A 250 5.77 0.79 -14.74
N GLY A 251 6.05 0.71 -13.43
CA GLY A 251 6.38 1.89 -12.63
C GLY A 251 5.32 2.33 -11.62
N ALA A 252 4.24 1.57 -11.41
CA ALA A 252 3.30 1.89 -10.34
C ALA A 252 4.00 1.78 -8.97
N ASP A 253 4.11 2.91 -8.25
CA ASP A 253 4.77 2.96 -6.94
C ASP A 253 3.86 2.48 -5.80
N THR A 254 2.55 2.56 -6.00
CA THR A 254 1.51 2.03 -5.12
C THR A 254 0.38 1.44 -5.96
N VAL A 255 -0.41 0.55 -5.37
CA VAL A 255 -1.57 -0.05 -6.02
C VAL A 255 -2.78 0.06 -5.11
N MET A 256 -3.94 0.44 -5.63
CA MET A 256 -5.20 0.37 -4.89
C MET A 256 -6.05 -0.81 -5.35
N ASP A 257 -6.48 -1.63 -4.39
CA ASP A 257 -7.55 -2.59 -4.60
C ASP A 257 -8.91 -1.90 -4.44
N LEU A 258 -9.57 -1.65 -5.57
CA LEU A 258 -10.92 -1.06 -5.63
C LEU A 258 -11.99 -2.12 -5.92
N SER A 259 -11.70 -3.39 -5.59
CA SER A 259 -12.61 -4.53 -5.71
C SER A 259 -13.98 -4.26 -5.10
N THR A 260 -15.04 -4.65 -5.82
CA THR A 260 -16.43 -4.57 -5.35
C THR A 260 -17.23 -5.83 -5.66
N GLY A 261 -18.31 -6.06 -4.92
CA GLY A 261 -19.07 -7.30 -4.99
C GLY A 261 -18.53 -8.38 -4.02
N ARG A 262 -18.27 -9.58 -4.56
CA ARG A 262 -17.95 -10.77 -3.76
C ARG A 262 -16.45 -11.04 -3.70
N ASN A 263 -16.06 -11.90 -2.76
CA ASN A 263 -14.68 -12.38 -2.58
C ASN A 263 -13.63 -11.28 -2.31
N ILE A 264 -14.06 -10.09 -1.91
CA ILE A 264 -13.18 -8.92 -1.71
C ILE A 264 -12.07 -9.25 -0.70
N HIS A 265 -12.42 -9.84 0.45
CA HIS A 265 -11.44 -10.20 1.47
C HIS A 265 -10.39 -11.16 0.93
N ASN A 266 -10.82 -12.31 0.40
CA ASN A 266 -9.89 -13.36 0.01
C ASN A 266 -9.01 -12.90 -1.16
N ILE A 267 -9.56 -12.24 -2.18
CA ILE A 267 -8.77 -11.70 -3.30
C ILE A 267 -7.73 -10.69 -2.80
N ARG A 268 -8.09 -9.80 -1.89
CA ARG A 268 -7.15 -8.83 -1.33
C ARG A 268 -6.02 -9.49 -0.53
N ASP A 269 -6.28 -10.58 0.18
CA ASP A 269 -5.19 -11.34 0.83
C ASP A 269 -4.17 -11.83 -0.18
N TRP A 270 -4.62 -12.41 -1.31
CA TRP A 270 -3.73 -12.83 -2.38
C TRP A 270 -2.92 -11.66 -2.95
N ILE A 271 -3.54 -10.50 -3.14
CA ILE A 271 -2.87 -9.29 -3.63
C ILE A 271 -1.78 -8.84 -2.65
N ILE A 272 -2.13 -8.60 -1.37
CA ILE A 272 -1.20 -8.05 -0.38
C ILE A 272 -0.01 -9.00 -0.17
N ARG A 273 -0.25 -10.31 -0.07
CA ARG A 273 0.83 -11.29 0.12
C ARG A 273 1.78 -11.39 -1.07
N ASN A 274 1.37 -10.87 -2.23
CA ASN A 274 2.15 -10.80 -3.45
C ASN A 274 2.58 -9.37 -3.80
N ALA A 275 2.33 -8.38 -2.96
CA ALA A 275 2.65 -6.99 -3.26
C ALA A 275 3.99 -6.57 -2.63
N PRO A 276 4.97 -6.12 -3.43
CA PRO A 276 6.17 -5.47 -2.91
C PRO A 276 5.98 -3.96 -2.75
N VAL A 277 4.82 -3.41 -3.14
CA VAL A 277 4.47 -1.98 -3.09
C VAL A 277 3.32 -1.75 -2.12
N PRO A 278 3.14 -0.53 -1.60
CA PRO A 278 2.01 -0.22 -0.71
C PRO A 278 0.66 -0.49 -1.38
N ILE A 279 -0.23 -1.15 -0.64
CA ILE A 279 -1.61 -1.41 -1.05
C ILE A 279 -2.57 -0.44 -0.38
N GLY A 280 -3.37 0.24 -1.17
CA GLY A 280 -4.45 1.11 -0.71
C GLY A 280 -5.83 0.50 -0.94
N THR A 281 -6.81 0.97 -0.17
CA THR A 281 -8.22 0.61 -0.38
C THR A 281 -9.15 1.79 -0.11
N VAL A 282 -10.43 1.59 -0.44
CA VAL A 282 -11.54 2.46 -0.03
C VAL A 282 -12.45 1.63 0.89
N PRO A 283 -12.25 1.66 2.23
CA PRO A 283 -12.95 0.73 3.14
C PRO A 283 -14.48 0.77 3.04
N ILE A 284 -15.06 1.91 2.66
CA ILE A 284 -16.53 2.04 2.51
C ILE A 284 -17.10 1.12 1.41
N TYR A 285 -16.28 0.69 0.42
CA TYR A 285 -16.74 -0.21 -0.63
C TYR A 285 -17.05 -1.60 -0.08
N GLN A 286 -16.15 -2.17 0.71
CA GLN A 286 -16.41 -3.47 1.33
C GLN A 286 -17.49 -3.36 2.42
N ALA A 287 -17.48 -2.30 3.22
CA ALA A 287 -18.54 -2.07 4.22
C ALA A 287 -19.93 -2.05 3.58
N LEU A 288 -20.06 -1.43 2.39
CA LEU A 288 -21.31 -1.41 1.62
C LEU A 288 -21.74 -2.80 1.17
N GLU A 289 -20.81 -3.65 0.73
CA GLU A 289 -21.12 -5.04 0.36
C GLU A 289 -21.57 -5.88 1.56
N LYS A 290 -21.00 -5.67 2.75
CA LYS A 290 -21.40 -6.38 3.97
C LYS A 290 -22.89 -6.16 4.30
N VAL A 291 -23.40 -4.96 4.01
CA VAL A 291 -24.81 -4.58 4.21
C VAL A 291 -25.70 -4.81 2.98
N GLY A 292 -25.18 -5.50 1.97
CA GLY A 292 -25.95 -5.90 0.78
C GLY A 292 -26.14 -4.80 -0.25
N GLY A 293 -25.22 -3.84 -0.32
CA GLY A 293 -25.26 -2.77 -1.33
C GLY A 293 -26.18 -1.61 -0.96
N ASP A 294 -26.78 -1.60 0.23
CA ASP A 294 -27.69 -0.55 0.69
C ASP A 294 -26.97 0.45 1.60
N PRO A 295 -26.71 1.69 1.13
CA PRO A 295 -26.07 2.70 1.94
C PRO A 295 -26.81 2.96 3.24
N ASP A 296 -28.15 2.89 3.27
CA ASP A 296 -28.94 3.26 4.46
C ASP A 296 -28.74 2.29 5.64
N ARG A 297 -28.13 1.13 5.38
CA ARG A 297 -27.78 0.12 6.37
C ARG A 297 -26.34 0.21 6.86
N LEU A 298 -25.53 1.13 6.32
CA LEU A 298 -24.21 1.42 6.86
C LEU A 298 -24.33 2.04 8.26
N ASP A 299 -23.46 1.60 9.14
CA ASP A 299 -23.26 2.17 10.47
C ASP A 299 -21.76 2.14 10.83
N TRP A 300 -21.45 2.68 12.01
CA TRP A 300 -20.08 2.72 12.51
C TRP A 300 -19.54 1.31 12.75
N GLU A 301 -20.37 0.40 13.24
CA GLU A 301 -19.97 -0.93 13.66
C GLU A 301 -19.49 -1.77 12.48
N VAL A 302 -20.21 -1.76 11.35
CA VAL A 302 -19.78 -2.42 10.10
C VAL A 302 -18.51 -1.78 9.56
N TYR A 303 -18.41 -0.45 9.60
CA TYR A 303 -17.24 0.26 9.09
C TYR A 303 -15.99 -0.01 9.94
N ARG A 304 -16.11 0.08 11.27
CA ARG A 304 -15.06 -0.24 12.24
C ARG A 304 -14.55 -1.67 12.07
N ASP A 305 -15.46 -2.63 11.91
CA ASP A 305 -15.10 -4.02 11.64
C ASP A 305 -14.30 -4.15 10.33
N THR A 306 -14.72 -3.43 9.28
CA THR A 306 -14.02 -3.40 7.99
C THR A 306 -12.61 -2.79 8.11
N LEU A 307 -12.44 -1.74 8.90
CA LEU A 307 -11.13 -1.14 9.15
C LEU A 307 -10.19 -2.14 9.83
N ILE A 308 -10.65 -2.80 10.90
CA ILE A 308 -9.83 -3.77 11.65
C ILE A 308 -9.43 -4.93 10.76
N GLU A 309 -10.39 -5.48 10.00
CA GLU A 309 -10.13 -6.54 9.03
C GLU A 309 -8.99 -6.15 8.06
N GLN A 310 -9.08 -4.99 7.41
CA GLN A 310 -8.09 -4.57 6.43
C GLN A 310 -6.74 -4.20 7.04
N CYS A 311 -6.74 -3.66 8.27
CA CYS A 311 -5.52 -3.44 9.05
C CYS A 311 -4.77 -4.75 9.32
N GLU A 312 -5.49 -5.81 9.68
CA GLU A 312 -4.93 -7.14 9.95
C GLU A 312 -4.39 -7.81 8.69
N GLN A 313 -5.03 -7.59 7.53
CA GLN A 313 -4.54 -8.10 6.25
C GLN A 313 -3.22 -7.44 5.80
N GLY A 314 -3.00 -6.17 6.18
CA GLY A 314 -1.81 -5.41 5.78
C GLY A 314 -2.08 -4.31 4.75
N VAL A 315 -3.29 -3.74 4.68
CA VAL A 315 -3.51 -2.54 3.84
C VAL A 315 -2.72 -1.37 4.42
N ASP A 316 -1.95 -0.67 3.58
CA ASP A 316 -1.01 0.38 4.02
C ASP A 316 -1.65 1.76 4.12
N TYR A 317 -2.70 2.02 3.35
CA TYR A 317 -3.43 3.28 3.45
C TYR A 317 -4.91 3.16 3.10
N PHE A 318 -5.72 4.00 3.74
CA PHE A 318 -7.16 4.06 3.52
C PHE A 318 -7.59 5.39 2.92
N THR A 319 -8.32 5.33 1.81
CA THR A 319 -9.07 6.47 1.29
C THR A 319 -10.38 6.61 2.06
N ILE A 320 -10.47 7.64 2.91
CA ILE A 320 -11.60 7.88 3.82
C ILE A 320 -12.24 9.24 3.51
N HIS A 321 -13.52 9.21 3.17
CA HIS A 321 -14.29 10.37 2.70
C HIS A 321 -14.89 11.19 3.87
N ALA A 322 -14.11 11.40 4.95
CA ALA A 322 -14.57 12.12 6.13
C ALA A 322 -14.82 13.63 5.87
N GLY A 323 -14.30 14.17 4.75
CA GLY A 323 -14.54 15.55 4.32
C GLY A 323 -15.93 15.80 3.70
N VAL A 324 -16.68 14.75 3.36
CA VAL A 324 -18.05 14.87 2.83
C VAL A 324 -19.00 15.09 4.00
N ARG A 325 -19.35 16.35 4.25
CA ARG A 325 -20.23 16.76 5.34
C ARG A 325 -21.65 17.02 4.85
N LEU A 326 -22.64 16.81 5.73
CA LEU A 326 -24.06 17.03 5.40
C LEU A 326 -24.29 18.47 4.92
N SER A 327 -23.64 19.44 5.57
CA SER A 327 -23.72 20.86 5.21
C SER A 327 -23.13 21.18 3.83
N TYR A 328 -22.36 20.27 3.21
CA TYR A 328 -21.74 20.52 1.90
C TYR A 328 -22.53 19.94 0.73
N ILE A 329 -23.43 18.99 0.97
CA ILE A 329 -24.17 18.29 -0.09
C ILE A 329 -24.96 19.27 -0.98
N HIS A 330 -25.62 20.26 -0.38
CA HIS A 330 -26.41 21.23 -1.14
C HIS A 330 -25.57 22.07 -2.13
N LEU A 331 -24.25 22.22 -1.88
CA LEU A 331 -23.34 22.96 -2.77
C LEU A 331 -23.14 22.23 -4.11
N THR A 332 -23.41 20.92 -4.17
CA THR A 332 -23.26 20.13 -5.40
C THR A 332 -24.49 20.16 -6.29
N ALA A 333 -25.62 20.72 -5.82
CA ALA A 333 -26.90 20.68 -6.53
C ALA A 333 -26.88 21.38 -7.91
N ARG A 334 -25.96 22.35 -8.10
CA ARG A 334 -25.80 23.09 -9.37
C ARG A 334 -24.62 22.62 -10.22
N ARG A 335 -23.92 21.55 -9.83
CA ARG A 335 -22.85 20.99 -10.64
C ARG A 335 -23.41 20.30 -11.88
N VAL A 336 -22.72 20.45 -13.00
CA VAL A 336 -23.08 19.79 -14.26
C VAL A 336 -23.07 18.26 -14.12
N THR A 337 -22.09 17.71 -13.39
CA THR A 337 -21.86 16.26 -13.25
C THR A 337 -22.12 15.74 -11.83
N GLY A 338 -22.66 16.57 -10.93
CA GLY A 338 -22.99 16.16 -9.56
C GLY A 338 -21.78 15.74 -8.72
N ILE A 339 -21.93 14.62 -8.00
CA ILE A 339 -20.87 13.97 -7.19
C ILE A 339 -20.41 12.73 -7.97
N VAL A 340 -19.18 12.76 -8.48
CA VAL A 340 -18.61 11.68 -9.30
C VAL A 340 -17.77 10.68 -8.49
N SER A 341 -17.41 11.03 -7.25
CA SER A 341 -16.78 10.10 -6.33
C SER A 341 -17.78 9.03 -5.89
N ARG A 342 -17.44 7.74 -6.12
CA ARG A 342 -18.26 6.62 -5.64
C ARG A 342 -18.35 6.61 -4.11
N GLY A 343 -17.23 6.77 -3.40
CA GLY A 343 -17.22 6.85 -1.94
C GLY A 343 -17.96 8.08 -1.41
N GLY A 344 -17.78 9.24 -2.06
CA GLY A 344 -18.47 10.47 -1.70
C GLY A 344 -19.99 10.39 -1.90
N SER A 345 -20.45 9.81 -3.01
CA SER A 345 -21.88 9.62 -3.29
C SER A 345 -22.56 8.63 -2.35
N ILE A 346 -21.86 7.56 -1.91
CA ILE A 346 -22.34 6.65 -0.86
C ILE A 346 -22.60 7.41 0.44
N MET A 347 -21.63 8.22 0.87
CA MET A 347 -21.76 9.01 2.11
C MET A 347 -22.83 10.10 1.99
N ALA A 348 -22.94 10.77 0.84
CA ALA A 348 -24.00 11.74 0.58
C ALA A 348 -25.39 11.10 0.69
N ARG A 349 -25.60 9.92 0.08
CA ARG A 349 -26.86 9.19 0.18
C ARG A 349 -27.19 8.79 1.63
N TRP A 350 -26.22 8.24 2.36
CA TRP A 350 -26.39 7.89 3.77
C TRP A 350 -26.84 9.08 4.61
N MET A 351 -26.17 10.23 4.46
CA MET A 351 -26.47 11.44 5.23
C MET A 351 -27.85 12.03 4.87
N LEU A 352 -28.24 12.00 3.59
CA LEU A 352 -29.56 12.48 3.16
C LEU A 352 -30.70 11.58 3.67
N SER A 353 -30.49 10.26 3.69
CA SER A 353 -31.49 9.30 4.19
C SER A 353 -31.66 9.42 5.71
N LYS A 354 -30.55 9.54 6.46
CA LYS A 354 -30.57 9.62 7.92
C LYS A 354 -30.81 11.04 8.46
N HIS A 355 -30.63 12.05 7.61
CA HIS A 355 -30.50 13.46 7.99
C HIS A 355 -29.52 13.68 9.17
N ARG A 356 -28.36 13.02 9.11
CA ARG A 356 -27.29 13.08 10.12
C ARG A 356 -25.95 13.45 9.50
N GLU A 357 -25.03 13.98 10.30
CA GLU A 357 -23.66 14.23 9.88
C GLU A 357 -22.93 12.91 9.60
N SER A 358 -21.95 12.96 8.69
CA SER A 358 -21.13 11.80 8.30
C SER A 358 -20.54 11.10 9.52
N PHE A 359 -20.86 9.82 9.73
CA PHE A 359 -20.27 9.04 10.82
C PHE A 359 -18.74 8.90 10.69
N LEU A 360 -18.20 9.02 9.47
CA LEU A 360 -16.75 9.04 9.24
C LEU A 360 -16.11 10.31 9.82
N TYR A 361 -16.85 11.42 9.80
CA TYR A 361 -16.44 12.68 10.42
C TYR A 361 -16.69 12.65 11.94
N GLU A 362 -17.87 12.22 12.39
CA GLU A 362 -18.22 12.16 13.82
C GLU A 362 -17.34 11.20 14.62
N ARG A 363 -16.84 10.11 14.00
CA ARG A 363 -16.03 9.07 14.64
C ARG A 363 -14.56 9.10 14.19
N PHE A 364 -14.09 10.23 13.66
CA PHE A 364 -12.75 10.34 13.08
C PHE A 364 -11.64 9.99 14.09
N ASP A 365 -11.79 10.38 15.37
CA ASP A 365 -10.83 10.05 16.42
C ASP A 365 -10.68 8.53 16.63
N GLU A 366 -11.79 7.78 16.64
CA GLU A 366 -11.76 6.33 16.76
C GLU A 366 -11.15 5.65 15.52
N ILE A 367 -11.33 6.25 14.33
CA ILE A 367 -10.65 5.80 13.11
C ILE A 367 -9.13 5.97 13.28
N CYS A 368 -8.68 7.12 13.79
CA CYS A 368 -7.26 7.36 14.08
C CYS A 368 -6.71 6.33 15.07
N ASP A 369 -7.43 6.02 16.15
CA ASP A 369 -7.01 5.02 17.14
C ASP A 369 -6.87 3.61 16.54
N ILE A 370 -7.76 3.25 15.60
CA ILE A 370 -7.66 1.96 14.90
C ILE A 370 -6.42 1.95 14.00
N MET A 371 -6.29 2.93 13.10
CA MET A 371 -5.22 2.97 12.09
C MET A 371 -3.83 3.08 12.73
N ARG A 372 -3.71 3.86 13.80
CA ARG A 372 -2.46 4.03 14.56
C ARG A 372 -1.91 2.71 15.09
N ARG A 373 -2.76 1.76 15.50
CA ARG A 373 -2.32 0.45 16.03
C ARG A 373 -1.57 -0.40 15.01
N TYR A 374 -1.66 -0.09 13.73
CA TYR A 374 -1.10 -0.89 12.64
C TYR A 374 -0.21 -0.10 11.68
N ASP A 375 -0.02 1.21 11.89
CA ASP A 375 0.68 2.11 10.96
C ASP A 375 0.02 2.22 9.58
N VAL A 376 -1.31 2.32 9.55
CA VAL A 376 -2.06 2.61 8.31
C VAL A 376 -2.13 4.11 8.09
N SER A 377 -1.74 4.56 6.90
CA SER A 377 -1.76 5.97 6.52
C SER A 377 -3.15 6.43 6.09
N PHE A 378 -3.49 7.70 6.38
CA PHE A 378 -4.69 8.33 5.83
C PHE A 378 -4.45 8.83 4.41
N SER A 379 -5.41 8.53 3.53
CA SER A 379 -5.66 9.27 2.30
C SER A 379 -7.03 9.94 2.45
N LEU A 380 -7.06 11.23 2.72
CA LEU A 380 -8.34 11.93 2.91
C LEU A 380 -9.03 12.10 1.54
N GLY A 381 -10.17 11.43 1.38
CA GLY A 381 -10.84 11.29 0.09
C GLY A 381 -11.46 12.59 -0.43
N ASP A 382 -11.29 12.82 -1.72
CA ASP A 382 -11.85 13.91 -2.52
C ASP A 382 -13.31 13.63 -2.93
N GLY A 383 -14.16 13.49 -1.92
CA GLY A 383 -15.55 13.08 -2.14
C GLY A 383 -16.46 14.10 -2.83
N LEU A 384 -16.08 15.38 -2.89
CA LEU A 384 -16.87 16.46 -3.48
C LEU A 384 -16.14 17.15 -4.62
#